data_AF-A0A376BDL6-F1
#
_entry.id   AF-A0A376BDL6-F1
#
_cell.length_a   1.000
_cell.length_b   1.000
_cell.length_c   1.000
_cell.angle_alpha   90.00
_cell.angle_beta   90.00
_cell.angle_gamma   90.00
#
_symmetry.space_group_name_H-M   'P 1'
#
loop_
_entity.id
_entity.type
_entity.pdbx_description
1 polymer ?
#
loop_
_entity_poly.entity_id
_entity_poly.type
_entity_poly.pdbx_seq_one_letter_code
_entity_poly.pdbx_strand_id
1 'polypeptide(L)'
;MPVYEKQLINEDPINGYEFDWKQKPAQGEIPVGYYAYFKLLNDFTAEIYMTYDEVNEHAKKYSQTYRTYLQKKEQGQWASSVWGDNFDAMALKTVMKLLLSKQAPLSVEMQSAVLADQAVVKDVEKNEFAYVDNQIEDAEVILNP
;
A
#
# COMPACT_ATOMS: atom_id res chain seq x y z
N MET A 1 7.31 4.68 -4.15
CA MET A 1 8.12 5.00 -5.33
C MET A 1 7.40 6.05 -6.15
N PRO A 2 8.11 7.03 -6.73
CA PRO A 2 7.54 7.84 -7.80
C PRO A 2 7.24 6.96 -9.01
N VAL A 3 6.15 7.24 -9.70
CA VAL A 3 5.72 6.61 -10.96
C VAL A 3 5.78 7.66 -12.04
N TYR A 4 6.35 7.30 -13.19
CA TYR A 4 6.47 8.19 -14.35
C TYR A 4 5.55 7.73 -15.48
N GLU A 5 5.26 8.63 -16.43
CA GLU A 5 4.24 8.43 -17.47
C GLU A 5 4.41 7.08 -18.19
N LYS A 6 5.63 6.78 -18.65
CA LYS A 6 5.93 5.55 -19.39
C LYS A 6 5.88 4.27 -18.54
N GLN A 7 5.88 4.41 -17.22
CA GLN A 7 5.84 3.27 -16.32
C GLN A 7 4.41 2.80 -16.06
N LEU A 8 3.39 3.66 -16.19
CA LEU A 8 2.00 3.26 -15.98
C LEU A 8 1.47 2.57 -17.25
N ILE A 9 1.20 1.27 -17.17
CA ILE A 9 0.71 0.46 -18.29
C ILE A 9 -0.83 0.42 -18.30
N ASN A 10 -1.42 0.18 -17.13
CA ASN A 10 -2.85 0.03 -16.96
C ASN A 10 -3.32 0.70 -15.67
N GLU A 11 -4.46 1.35 -15.74
CA GLU A 11 -5.16 1.98 -14.63
C GLU A 11 -6.56 1.38 -14.56
N ASP A 12 -6.75 0.45 -13.62
CA ASP A 12 -8.04 -0.13 -13.33
C ASP A 12 -8.41 0.17 -11.87
N PRO A 13 -9.35 1.10 -11.61
CA PRO A 13 -9.76 1.44 -10.25
C PRO A 13 -10.32 0.27 -9.43
N ILE A 14 -10.72 -0.83 -10.09
CA ILE A 14 -11.28 -2.03 -9.46
C ILE A 14 -10.19 -3.08 -9.28
N ASN A 15 -9.40 -3.35 -10.33
CA ASN A 15 -8.44 -4.46 -10.35
C ASN A 15 -7.00 -4.05 -10.00
N GLY A 16 -6.71 -2.75 -9.90
CA GLY A 16 -5.41 -2.21 -9.53
C GLY A 16 -4.65 -1.59 -10.69
N TYR A 17 -3.35 -1.37 -10.48
CA TYR A 17 -2.49 -0.67 -11.42
C TYR A 17 -1.37 -1.58 -11.90
N GLU A 18 -1.02 -1.49 -13.19
CA GLU A 18 0.10 -2.23 -13.76
C GLU A 18 1.24 -1.29 -14.13
N PHE A 19 2.47 -1.66 -13.74
CA PHE A 19 3.64 -0.82 -13.93
C PHE A 19 4.81 -1.54 -14.64
N ASP A 20 5.43 -0.89 -15.64
CA ASP A 20 6.69 -1.31 -16.26
C ASP A 20 7.88 -0.60 -15.61
N TRP A 21 8.43 -1.21 -14.56
CA TRP A 21 9.61 -0.68 -13.86
C TRP A 21 10.92 -0.74 -14.68
N LYS A 22 10.91 -1.37 -15.85
CA LYS A 22 12.07 -1.36 -16.76
C LYS A 22 12.20 -0.03 -17.47
N GLN A 23 11.10 0.69 -17.69
CA GLN A 23 11.15 2.05 -18.22
C GLN A 23 11.84 2.97 -17.21
N LYS A 24 12.81 3.74 -17.71
CA LYS A 24 13.51 4.76 -16.92
C LYS A 24 12.94 6.14 -17.23
N PRO A 25 12.76 6.98 -16.21
CA PRO A 25 12.33 8.35 -16.43
C PRO A 25 13.37 9.13 -17.24
N ALA A 26 12.92 10.08 -18.03
CA ALA A 26 13.79 11.09 -18.61
C ALA A 26 14.39 11.98 -17.52
N GLN A 27 15.53 12.60 -17.81
CA GLN A 27 16.14 13.54 -16.87
C GLN A 27 15.22 14.74 -16.61
N GLY A 28 14.88 14.97 -15.35
CA GLY A 28 13.98 16.07 -14.95
C GLY A 28 12.50 15.80 -15.19
N GLU A 29 12.12 14.58 -15.57
CA GLU A 29 10.72 14.18 -15.66
C GLU A 29 10.06 14.28 -14.27
N ILE A 30 8.83 14.80 -14.25
CA ILE A 30 8.03 14.93 -13.04
C ILE A 30 7.21 13.63 -12.88
N PRO A 31 7.15 13.02 -11.69
CA PRO A 31 6.30 11.86 -11.46
C PRO A 31 4.83 12.18 -11.73
N VAL A 32 4.13 11.25 -12.36
CA VAL A 32 2.67 11.31 -12.60
C VAL A 32 1.89 10.78 -11.40
N GLY A 33 2.57 10.07 -10.50
CA GLY A 33 2.00 9.60 -9.25
C GLY A 33 3.01 8.95 -8.33
N TYR A 34 2.51 8.42 -7.22
CA TYR A 34 3.30 7.81 -6.16
C TYR A 34 2.64 6.51 -5.72
N TYR A 35 3.45 5.47 -5.69
CA TYR A 35 3.04 4.11 -5.37
C TYR A 35 3.67 3.64 -4.05
N ALA A 36 2.94 2.90 -3.23
CA ALA A 36 3.49 2.18 -2.08
C ALA A 36 2.99 0.74 -2.07
N TYR A 37 3.83 -0.16 -1.56
CA TYR A 37 3.59 -1.59 -1.50
C TYR A 37 4.23 -2.16 -0.24
N PHE A 38 3.60 -3.15 0.37
CA PHE A 38 4.25 -4.05 1.31
C PHE A 38 3.82 -5.50 1.08
N LYS A 39 4.66 -6.42 1.54
CA LYS A 39 4.39 -7.84 1.63
C LYS A 39 4.69 -8.32 3.05
N LEU A 40 3.77 -9.07 3.64
CA LEU A 40 3.96 -9.72 4.93
C LEU A 40 4.54 -11.13 4.77
N LEU A 41 4.98 -11.72 5.88
CA LEU A 41 5.56 -13.07 5.89
C LEU A 41 4.55 -14.18 5.52
N ASN A 42 3.26 -13.93 5.69
CA ASN A 42 2.17 -14.83 5.30
C ASN A 42 1.69 -14.61 3.86
N ASP A 43 2.54 -14.00 3.02
CA ASP A 43 2.26 -13.64 1.63
C ASP A 43 1.13 -12.63 1.40
N PHE A 44 0.49 -12.08 2.45
CA PHE A 44 -0.44 -10.98 2.28
C PHE A 44 0.28 -9.75 1.70
N THR A 45 -0.30 -9.18 0.65
CA THR A 45 0.21 -7.98 -0.01
C THR A 45 -0.85 -6.89 0.00
N ALA A 46 -0.41 -5.65 0.14
CA ALA A 46 -1.27 -4.50 -0.10
C ALA A 46 -0.47 -3.40 -0.79
N GLU A 47 -1.19 -2.63 -1.59
CA GLU A 47 -0.63 -1.52 -2.36
C GLU A 47 -1.58 -0.33 -2.42
N ILE A 48 -1.01 0.82 -2.75
CA ILE A 48 -1.77 2.01 -3.07
C ILE A 48 -1.00 2.82 -4.12
N TYR A 49 -1.74 3.37 -5.07
CA TYR A 49 -1.26 4.39 -5.98
C TYR A 49 -2.10 5.65 -5.76
N MET A 50 -1.44 6.80 -5.83
CA MET A 50 -2.09 8.10 -5.90
C MET A 50 -1.42 8.89 -7.02
N THR A 51 -2.22 9.48 -7.90
CA THR A 51 -1.73 10.44 -8.89
C THR A 51 -1.09 11.64 -8.19
N TYR A 52 -0.24 12.36 -8.93
CA TYR A 52 0.39 13.59 -8.44
C TYR A 52 -0.66 14.58 -7.90
N ASP A 53 -1.77 14.73 -8.63
CA ASP A 53 -2.86 15.64 -8.26
C ASP A 53 -3.60 15.18 -7.01
N GLU A 54 -3.85 13.89 -6.84
CA GLU A 54 -4.45 13.37 -5.59
C GLU A 54 -3.56 13.61 -4.37
N VAL A 55 -2.24 13.46 -4.53
CA VAL A 55 -1.29 13.78 -3.46
C VAL A 55 -1.27 15.29 -3.19
N ASN A 56 -1.29 16.11 -4.24
CA ASN A 56 -1.34 17.56 -4.12
C ASN A 56 -2.61 18.03 -3.39
N GLU A 57 -3.78 17.47 -3.72
CA GLU A 57 -5.04 17.74 -3.04
C GLU A 57 -5.01 17.25 -1.58
N HIS A 58 -4.41 16.09 -1.31
CA HIS A 58 -4.16 15.65 0.06
C HIS A 58 -3.30 16.67 0.83
N ALA A 59 -2.20 17.12 0.25
CA ALA A 59 -1.32 18.12 0.85
C ALA A 59 -2.06 19.43 1.13
N LYS A 60 -2.82 19.95 0.15
CA LYS A 60 -3.65 21.16 0.31
C LYS A 60 -4.70 20.98 1.40
N LYS A 61 -5.32 19.81 1.50
CA LYS A 61 -6.36 19.54 2.50
C LYS A 61 -5.80 19.50 3.93
N TYR A 62 -4.69 18.80 4.13
CA TYR A 62 -4.18 18.51 5.48
C TYR A 62 -3.02 19.42 5.95
N SER A 63 -2.40 20.20 5.07
CA SER A 63 -1.30 21.11 5.43
C SER A 63 -1.68 22.58 5.25
N GLN A 64 -1.94 23.27 6.37
CA GLN A 64 -2.16 24.72 6.38
C GLN A 64 -0.95 25.49 5.86
N THR A 65 0.27 25.05 6.19
CA THR A 65 1.50 25.70 5.71
C THR A 65 1.67 25.58 4.20
N TYR A 66 1.27 24.45 3.61
CA TYR A 66 1.26 24.30 2.14
C TYR A 66 0.22 25.19 1.47
N ARG A 67 -1.00 25.31 2.01
CA ARG A 67 -2.01 26.27 1.51
C ARG A 67 -1.49 27.70 1.52
N THR A 68 -0.92 28.14 2.64
CA THR A 68 -0.36 29.49 2.78
C THR A 68 0.83 29.71 1.83
N TYR A 69 1.67 28.69 1.62
CA TYR A 69 2.75 28.73 0.64
C TYR A 69 2.22 28.98 -0.78
N LEU A 70 1.21 28.22 -1.22
CA LEU A 70 0.62 28.36 -2.55
C LEU A 70 0.01 29.77 -2.74
N GLN A 71 -0.75 30.26 -1.76
CA GLN A 71 -1.36 31.60 -1.81
C GLN A 71 -0.31 32.71 -1.92
N LYS A 72 0.75 32.67 -1.12
CA LYS A 72 1.82 33.69 -1.18
C LYS A 72 2.61 33.63 -2.48
N LYS A 73 2.88 32.43 -2.98
CA LYS A 73 3.56 32.21 -4.26
C LYS A 73 2.75 32.80 -5.42
N GLU A 74 1.43 32.61 -5.42
CA GLU A 74 0.51 33.21 -6.40
C GLU A 74 0.54 34.74 -6.37
N GLN A 75 0.72 35.34 -5.19
CA GLN A 75 0.87 36.79 -5.01
C GLN A 75 2.29 37.31 -5.32
N GLY A 76 3.20 36.46 -5.81
CA GLY A 76 4.61 36.82 -6.06
C GLY A 76 5.41 37.11 -4.78
N GLN A 77 4.89 36.71 -3.61
CA GLN A 77 5.56 36.88 -2.33
C GLN A 77 6.46 35.68 -2.03
N TRP A 78 7.56 35.93 -1.33
CA TRP A 78 8.41 34.87 -0.83
C TRP A 78 7.69 34.02 0.22
N ALA A 79 7.74 32.69 0.06
CA ALA A 79 7.21 31.71 0.99
C ALA A 79 7.95 30.38 0.86
N SER A 80 7.94 29.58 1.92
CA SER A 80 8.48 28.21 1.95
C SER A 80 7.49 27.28 2.65
N SER A 81 7.53 26.00 2.29
CA SER A 81 6.77 24.92 2.92
C SER A 81 7.52 23.63 2.67
N VAL A 82 7.52 22.70 3.64
CA VAL A 82 8.13 21.37 3.48
C VAL A 82 7.58 20.65 2.24
N TRP A 83 6.29 20.83 1.93
CA TRP A 83 5.68 20.30 0.71
C TRP A 83 6.13 21.02 -0.57
N GLY A 84 6.37 22.33 -0.50
CA GLY A 84 6.88 23.10 -1.63
C GLY A 84 8.35 22.80 -1.95
N ASP A 85 9.15 22.57 -0.91
CA ASP A 85 10.59 22.35 -1.02
C ASP A 85 10.94 20.86 -1.24
N ASN A 86 10.10 19.93 -0.76
CA ASN A 86 10.37 18.49 -0.75
C ASN A 86 9.12 17.66 -1.12
N PHE A 87 8.45 18.00 -2.22
CA PHE A 87 7.18 17.40 -2.60
C PHE A 87 7.26 15.86 -2.71
N ASP A 88 8.23 15.33 -3.46
CA ASP A 88 8.38 13.88 -3.67
C ASP A 88 8.56 13.10 -2.37
N ALA A 89 9.39 13.61 -1.46
CA ALA A 89 9.63 12.95 -0.17
C ALA A 89 8.36 12.94 0.69
N MET A 90 7.59 14.03 0.67
CA MET A 90 6.33 14.15 1.39
C MET A 90 5.24 13.27 0.77
N ALA A 91 5.19 13.19 -0.55
CA ALA A 91 4.30 12.32 -1.30
C ALA A 91 4.54 10.85 -0.95
N LEU A 92 5.79 10.40 -1.02
CA LEU A 92 6.20 9.03 -0.66
C LEU A 92 5.83 8.68 0.78
N LYS A 93 6.08 9.59 1.72
CA LYS A 93 5.67 9.42 3.12
C LYS A 93 4.15 9.28 3.25
N THR A 94 3.40 10.03 2.44
CA THR A 94 1.94 10.07 2.49
C THR A 94 1.34 8.76 2.00
N VAL A 95 1.73 8.28 0.81
CA VAL A 95 1.23 7.01 0.27
C VAL A 95 1.59 5.82 1.16
N MET A 96 2.81 5.80 1.71
CA MET A 96 3.24 4.76 2.65
C MET A 96 2.42 4.80 3.95
N LYS A 97 2.23 5.98 4.56
CA LYS A 97 1.46 6.10 5.80
C LYS A 97 0.00 5.70 5.60
N LEU A 98 -0.61 6.10 4.49
CA LEU A 98 -1.98 5.74 4.16
C LEU A 98 -2.14 4.24 3.95
N LEU A 99 -1.21 3.60 3.22
CA LEU A 99 -1.19 2.16 3.01
C LEU A 99 -1.14 1.42 4.35
N LEU A 100 -0.17 1.74 5.19
CA LEU A 100 0.01 1.10 6.49
C LEU A 100 -1.21 1.32 7.40
N SER A 101 -1.76 2.54 7.43
CA SER A 101 -2.90 2.86 8.31
C SER A 101 -4.19 2.15 7.89
N LYS A 102 -4.33 1.80 6.61
CA LYS A 102 -5.54 1.15 6.08
C LYS A 102 -5.45 -0.37 6.01
N GLN A 103 -4.26 -0.92 5.80
CA GLN A 103 -4.10 -2.32 5.36
C GLN A 103 -3.09 -3.12 6.20
N ALA A 104 -2.19 -2.47 6.93
CA ALA A 104 -1.28 -3.22 7.78
C ALA A 104 -2.02 -3.67 9.05
N PRO A 105 -1.91 -4.95 9.46
CA PRO A 105 -2.41 -5.39 10.74
C PRO A 105 -1.66 -4.62 11.84
N LEU A 106 -2.38 -3.74 12.54
CA LEU A 106 -1.80 -2.81 13.53
C LEU A 106 -1.37 -3.53 14.82
N SER A 107 -1.81 -4.78 15.04
CA SER A 107 -1.37 -5.63 16.16
C SER A 107 -1.28 -7.11 15.78
N VAL A 108 -0.53 -7.87 16.57
CA VAL A 108 -0.41 -9.34 16.49
C VAL A 108 -1.77 -10.02 16.75
N GLU A 109 -2.61 -9.44 17.61
CA GLU A 109 -3.95 -9.98 17.93
C GLU A 109 -4.88 -9.95 16.72
N MET A 110 -4.76 -8.94 15.84
CA MET A 110 -5.49 -8.90 14.57
C MET A 110 -4.99 -9.98 13.61
N GLN A 111 -3.70 -10.31 13.62
CA GLN A 111 -3.15 -11.43 12.85
C GLN A 111 -3.71 -12.76 13.35
N SER A 112 -3.77 -12.95 14.68
CA SER A 112 -4.38 -14.14 15.30
C SER A 112 -5.88 -14.24 15.02
N ALA A 113 -6.62 -13.12 15.00
CA ALA A 113 -8.05 -13.11 14.71
C ALA A 113 -8.37 -13.53 13.26
N VAL A 114 -7.55 -13.10 12.28
CA VAL A 114 -7.70 -13.53 10.88
C VAL A 114 -7.38 -15.02 10.73
N LEU A 115 -6.35 -15.52 11.41
CA LEU A 115 -6.02 -16.96 11.43
C LEU A 115 -7.11 -17.78 12.13
N ALA A 116 -7.67 -17.26 13.22
CA ALA A 116 -8.78 -17.87 13.95
C ALA A 116 -10.10 -17.86 13.16
N ASP A 117 -10.35 -16.87 12.31
CA ASP A 117 -11.52 -16.84 11.42
C ASP A 117 -11.42 -17.92 10.33
N GLN A 118 -10.21 -18.27 9.90
CA GLN A 118 -9.95 -19.34 8.93
C GLN A 118 -9.78 -20.74 9.54
N ALA A 119 -9.69 -20.86 10.87
CA ALA A 119 -9.52 -22.12 11.57
C ALA A 119 -10.77 -22.41 12.43
N VAL A 120 -11.17 -23.68 12.56
CA VAL A 120 -12.14 -24.04 13.60
C VAL A 120 -11.40 -23.97 14.94
N VAL A 121 -11.53 -22.84 15.63
CA VAL A 121 -10.86 -22.56 16.90
C VAL A 121 -11.31 -23.58 17.95
N LYS A 122 -10.42 -24.48 18.37
CA LYS A 122 -10.67 -25.42 19.48
C LYS A 122 -10.22 -24.85 20.83
N ASP A 123 -9.19 -24.02 20.88
CA ASP A 123 -8.71 -23.34 22.11
C ASP A 123 -7.77 -22.16 21.77
N VAL A 124 -8.05 -20.96 22.29
CA VAL A 124 -7.33 -19.72 21.96
C VAL A 124 -6.03 -19.57 22.78
N GLU A 125 -5.91 -20.21 23.94
CA GLU A 125 -4.78 -20.00 24.85
C GLU A 125 -3.51 -20.77 24.47
N LYS A 126 -3.62 -21.78 23.59
CA LYS A 126 -2.50 -22.65 23.20
C LYS A 126 -2.00 -22.46 21.77
N ASN A 127 -2.59 -21.55 21.00
CA ASN A 127 -2.19 -21.28 19.62
C ASN A 127 -2.20 -22.54 18.72
N GLU A 128 -3.12 -23.48 18.99
CA GLU A 128 -3.33 -24.70 18.19
C GLU A 128 -4.45 -24.47 17.18
N PHE A 129 -4.09 -24.42 15.89
CA PHE A 129 -5.03 -24.24 14.79
C PHE A 129 -5.22 -25.56 14.04
N ALA A 130 -6.47 -26.01 13.91
CA ALA A 130 -6.84 -27.16 13.09
C ALA A 130 -7.44 -26.66 11.76
N TYR A 131 -6.73 -26.92 10.66
CA TYR A 131 -7.20 -26.63 9.31
C TYR A 131 -8.12 -27.77 8.84
N VAL A 132 -9.36 -27.44 8.49
CA VAL A 132 -10.43 -28.43 8.21
C VAL A 132 -10.18 -29.21 6.91
N ASP A 133 -9.30 -28.72 6.03
CA ASP A 133 -9.15 -29.26 4.67
C ASP A 133 -8.04 -30.32 4.50
N ASN A 134 -7.30 -30.65 5.56
CA ASN A 134 -6.31 -31.74 5.55
C ASN A 134 -6.87 -33.03 6.18
N GLN A 135 -8.05 -33.47 5.75
CA GLN A 135 -8.34 -34.89 5.83
C GLN A 135 -7.71 -35.57 4.63
N ILE A 136 -6.42 -35.90 4.76
CA ILE A 136 -5.88 -37.00 3.98
C ILE A 136 -6.58 -38.24 4.55
N GLU A 137 -7.66 -38.66 3.91
CA GLU A 137 -8.11 -40.04 4.06
C GLU A 137 -6.98 -40.92 3.53
N ASP A 138 -6.24 -41.54 4.45
CA ASP A 138 -5.37 -42.64 4.13
C ASP A 138 -6.23 -43.73 3.48
N ALA A 139 -6.25 -43.77 2.16
CA ALA A 139 -6.83 -44.87 1.41
C ALA A 139 -6.02 -46.13 1.77
N GLU A 140 -6.58 -47.00 2.62
CA GLU A 140 -6.07 -48.35 2.83
C GLU A 140 -6.01 -49.06 1.48
N VAL A 141 -4.79 -49.29 0.97
CA VAL A 141 -4.56 -50.18 -0.15
C VAL A 141 -4.80 -51.61 0.36
N ILE A 142 -5.99 -52.14 0.12
CA ILE A 142 -6.28 -53.57 0.30
C ILE A 142 -5.47 -54.34 -0.74
N LEU A 143 -4.33 -54.88 -0.33
CA LEU A 143 -3.65 -55.95 -1.06
C LEU A 143 -4.27 -57.28 -0.61
N ASN A 144 -5.04 -57.92 -1.48
CA ASN A 144 -5.34 -59.35 -1.33
C ASN A 144 -4.53 -60.17 -2.35
N PRO A 145 -4.02 -61.36 -1.96
CA PRO A 145 -3.23 -62.25 -2.80
C PRO A 145 -4.04 -62.96 -3.90
#